data_AF-A0A1J6JPK8-F1
#
_entry.id   AF-A0A1J6JPK8-F1
#
_cell.length_a   1.000
_cell.length_b   1.000
_cell.length_c   1.000
_cell.angle_alpha   90.00
_cell.angle_beta   90.00
_cell.angle_gamma   90.00
#
_symmetry.space_group_name_H-M   'P 1'
#
loop_
_entity.id
_entity.type
_entity.pdbx_description
1 polymer ?
#
loop_
_entity_poly.entity_id
_entity_poly.type
_entity_poly.pdbx_seq_one_letter_code
_entity_poly.pdbx_strand_id
1 'polypeptide(L)'
;QDMIKVSPKKLPNYEEMMKKFFEENLHIDEGGYFDVRDRNGAWIRIWVKKGGLIVVPAGIYHRFTLDSSNYIKAIRLFAGDPIWTAY
;
A
#
# COMPACT_ATOMS: atom_id res chain seq x y z
N GLN A 1 5.92 -15.94 8.61
CA GLN A 1 7.33 -15.77 8.25
C GLN A 1 7.65 -16.85 7.24
N ASP A 2 8.17 -16.49 6.07
CA ASP A 2 8.45 -17.44 5.00
C ASP A 2 9.96 -17.46 4.74
N MET A 3 10.52 -18.64 4.48
CA MET A 3 11.97 -18.82 4.36
C MET A 3 12.28 -19.76 3.20
N ILE A 4 12.80 -19.18 2.12
CA ILE A 4 13.18 -19.91 0.92
C ILE A 4 14.68 -20.26 0.94
N LYS A 5 15.03 -21.51 0.63
CA LYS A 5 16.42 -21.96 0.46
C LYS A 5 16.76 -22.06 -1.02
N VAL A 6 17.38 -21.01 -1.55
CA VAL A 6 17.78 -20.92 -2.96
C VAL A 6 19.11 -21.66 -3.18
N SER A 7 19.07 -22.78 -3.92
CA SER A 7 20.24 -23.47 -4.45
C SER A 7 19.81 -24.41 -5.58
N PRO A 8 20.70 -24.79 -6.52
CA PRO A 8 20.36 -25.70 -7.61
C PRO A 8 19.75 -27.02 -7.15
N LYS A 9 20.14 -27.50 -5.96
CA LYS A 9 19.68 -28.78 -5.39
C LYS A 9 18.36 -28.69 -4.63
N LYS A 10 17.91 -27.49 -4.25
CA LYS A 10 16.77 -27.29 -3.34
C LYS A 10 15.64 -26.47 -3.95
N LEU A 11 15.91 -25.73 -5.02
CA LEU A 11 14.92 -24.92 -5.70
C LEU A 11 14.55 -25.59 -7.03
N PRO A 12 13.31 -26.11 -7.17
CA PRO A 12 12.81 -26.59 -8.45
C PRO A 12 12.88 -25.45 -9.49
N ASN A 13 13.25 -25.77 -10.73
CA ASN A 13 13.40 -24.79 -11.82
C ASN A 13 14.39 -23.65 -11.51
N TYR A 14 15.45 -23.95 -10.76
CA TYR A 14 16.48 -23.01 -10.32
C TYR A 14 16.96 -22.06 -11.42
N GLU A 15 17.37 -22.59 -12.57
CA GLU A 15 17.92 -21.78 -13.68
C GLU A 15 16.90 -20.78 -14.23
N GLU A 16 15.62 -21.16 -14.31
CA GLU A 16 14.56 -20.27 -14.79
C GLU A 16 14.20 -19.21 -13.75
N MET A 17 14.16 -19.58 -12.46
CA MET A 17 13.95 -18.62 -11.37
C MET A 17 15.09 -17.63 -11.26
N MET A 18 16.34 -18.07 -11.47
CA MET A 18 17.48 -17.16 -11.41
C MET A 18 17.45 -16.14 -12.55
N LYS A 19 17.00 -16.53 -13.75
CA LYS A 19 16.75 -15.57 -14.85
C LYS A 19 15.71 -14.54 -14.45
N LYS A 20 14.57 -14.97 -13.88
CA LYS A 20 13.50 -14.07 -13.40
C LYS A 20 13.95 -13.14 -12.26
N PHE A 21 14.78 -13.63 -11.34
CA PHE A 21 15.33 -12.80 -10.26
C PHE A 21 16.40 -11.81 -10.73
N PHE A 22 17.06 -12.12 -11.84
CA PHE A 22 18.09 -11.28 -12.44
C PHE A 22 17.51 -10.25 -13.43
N GLU A 23 16.29 -10.46 -13.91
CA GLU A 23 15.50 -9.41 -14.58
C GLU A 23 15.24 -8.25 -13.60
N GLU A 24 15.21 -7.02 -14.11
CA GLU A 24 14.98 -5.82 -13.31
C GLU A 24 13.58 -5.90 -12.66
N ASN A 25 13.55 -6.15 -11.35
CA ASN A 25 12.32 -6.22 -10.56
C ASN A 25 12.25 -4.99 -9.65
N LEU A 26 11.21 -4.17 -9.83
CA LEU A 26 10.95 -3.04 -8.95
C LEU A 26 10.08 -3.50 -7.77
N HIS A 27 10.68 -3.65 -6.59
CA HIS A 27 9.94 -3.74 -5.35
C HIS A 27 9.42 -2.34 -4.99
N ILE A 28 8.26 -1.99 -5.56
CA ILE A 28 7.57 -0.77 -5.20
C ILE A 28 7.04 -0.97 -3.77
N ASP A 29 7.62 -0.26 -2.81
CA ASP A 29 7.00 -0.05 -1.51
C ASP A 29 5.69 0.73 -1.77
N GLU A 30 4.58 0.00 -1.90
CA GLU A 30 3.28 0.60 -2.22
C GLU A 30 2.75 1.35 -1.00
N GLY A 31 2.35 2.60 -1.22
CA GLY A 31 1.90 3.44 -0.13
C GLY A 31 1.27 4.75 -0.54
N GLY A 32 0.70 5.41 0.44
CA GLY A 32 0.12 6.73 0.26
C GLY A 32 -0.08 7.44 1.59
N TYR A 33 -0.34 8.73 1.50
CA TYR A 33 -0.57 9.59 2.65
C TYR A 33 -2.04 9.95 2.74
N PHE A 34 -2.63 9.70 3.91
CA PHE A 34 -3.86 10.37 4.32
C PHE A 34 -3.48 11.57 5.18
N ASP A 35 -3.87 12.77 4.75
CA ASP A 35 -3.81 13.94 5.62
C ASP A 35 -5.20 14.13 6.24
N VAL A 36 -5.28 14.27 7.56
CA VAL A 36 -6.51 14.56 8.31
C VAL A 36 -6.33 15.83 9.13
N ARG A 37 -7.42 16.54 9.43
CA ARG A 37 -7.38 17.69 10.35
C ARG A 37 -7.43 17.24 11.80
N ASP A 38 -6.57 17.83 12.64
CA ASP A 38 -6.68 17.72 14.09
C ASP A 38 -7.75 18.68 14.65
N ARG A 39 -7.90 18.70 15.99
CA ARG A 39 -8.89 19.56 16.67
C ARG A 39 -8.59 21.06 16.53
N ASN A 40 -7.35 21.43 16.24
CA ASN A 40 -6.91 22.81 16.03
C ASN A 40 -6.92 23.18 14.54
N GLY A 41 -7.41 22.29 13.67
CA GLY A 41 -7.38 22.49 12.23
C GLY A 41 -5.98 22.38 11.64
N ALA A 42 -4.97 21.81 12.31
CA ALA A 42 -3.67 21.49 11.72
C ALA A 42 -3.75 20.19 10.90
N TRP A 43 -2.86 20.03 9.91
CA TRP A 43 -2.78 18.78 9.14
C TRP A 43 -1.91 17.75 9.87
N ILE A 44 -2.44 16.53 10.03
CA ILE A 44 -1.69 15.35 10.45
C ILE A 44 -1.56 14.41 9.26
N ARG A 45 -0.34 14.02 8.92
CA ARG A 45 -0.03 13.08 7.83
C ARG A 45 0.13 11.67 8.35
N ILE A 46 -0.64 10.74 7.79
CA ILE A 46 -0.62 9.31 8.10
C ILE A 46 -0.10 8.56 6.87
N TRP A 47 1.06 7.92 6.98
CA TRP A 47 1.60 7.06 5.91
C TRP A 47 1.01 5.66 6.02
N VAL A 48 0.25 5.25 5.00
CA VAL A 48 -0.34 3.93 4.91
C VAL A 48 0.49 3.10 3.93
N LYS A 49 1.00 1.97 4.41
CA LYS A 49 1.74 0.97 3.62
C LYS A 49 0.97 -0.33 3.51
N LYS A 50 1.45 -1.25 2.67
CA LYS A 50 0.97 -2.64 2.60
C LYS A 50 0.75 -3.25 3.99
N GLY A 51 -0.45 -3.79 4.22
CA GLY A 51 -0.89 -4.37 5.49
C GLY A 51 -1.50 -3.36 6.47
N GLY A 52 -1.38 -2.05 6.20
CA GLY A 52 -2.04 -1.01 6.98
C GLY A 52 -3.53 -0.89 6.63
N LEU A 53 -4.36 -0.72 7.65
CA LEU A 53 -5.77 -0.37 7.54
C LEU A 53 -5.99 0.97 8.23
N ILE A 54 -6.67 1.89 7.55
CA ILE A 54 -7.14 3.14 8.14
C ILE A 54 -8.66 3.22 8.00
N VAL A 55 -9.32 3.68 9.06
CA VAL A 55 -10.74 4.03 9.06
C VAL A 55 -10.83 5.54 9.30
N VAL A 56 -11.33 6.26 8.31
CA VAL A 56 -11.53 7.72 8.38
C VAL A 56 -13.00 7.97 8.72
N PRO A 57 -13.31 8.53 9.91
CA PRO A 57 -14.70 8.76 10.33
C PRO A 57 -15.46 9.72 9.39
N ALA A 58 -16.77 9.53 9.27
CA ALA A 58 -17.62 10.46 8.52
C ALA A 58 -17.53 11.89 9.09
N GLY A 59 -17.50 12.89 8.21
CA GLY A 59 -17.49 14.31 8.58
C GLY A 59 -16.11 14.90 8.88
N ILE A 60 -15.01 14.13 8.81
CA ILE A 60 -13.66 14.68 8.96
C ILE A 60 -13.10 15.20 7.62
N TYR A 61 -12.50 16.38 7.65
CA TYR A 61 -11.69 16.85 6.53
C TYR A 61 -10.47 15.96 6.34
N HIS A 62 -10.39 15.33 5.17
CA HIS A 62 -9.28 14.48 4.79
C HIS A 62 -8.93 14.64 3.32
N ARG A 63 -7.70 14.28 2.97
CA ARG A 63 -7.25 14.15 1.57
C ARG A 63 -6.29 12.98 1.45
N PHE A 64 -6.20 12.43 0.25
CA PHE A 64 -5.29 11.34 -0.07
C PHE A 64 -4.32 11.78 -1.16
N THR A 65 -3.06 11.35 -1.07
CA THR A 65 -2.08 11.45 -2.16
C THR A 65 -1.16 10.23 -2.13
N LEU A 66 -0.64 9.85 -3.30
CA LEU A 66 0.37 8.80 -3.38
C LEU A 66 1.67 9.28 -2.74
N ASP A 67 2.49 8.35 -2.25
CA ASP A 67 3.86 8.68 -1.91
C ASP A 67 4.76 8.71 -3.16
N SER A 68 6.07 8.85 -2.98
CA SER A 68 7.04 8.95 -4.08
C SER A 68 7.07 7.72 -4.99
N SER A 69 6.49 6.60 -4.57
CA SER A 69 6.37 5.39 -5.39
C SER A 69 5.31 5.52 -6.49
N ASN A 70 4.41 6.51 -6.39
CA ASN A 70 3.31 6.77 -7.32
C ASN A 70 2.41 5.55 -7.59
N TYR A 71 2.29 4.62 -6.63
CA TYR A 71 1.43 3.45 -6.78
C TYR A 71 0.85 2.95 -5.46
N ILE A 72 -0.44 2.61 -5.47
CA ILE A 72 -1.10 1.92 -4.36
C ILE A 72 -2.16 0.95 -4.89
N LYS A 73 -2.21 -0.25 -4.31
CA LYS A 73 -3.36 -1.16 -4.43
C LYS A 73 -4.11 -1.21 -3.10
N ALA A 74 -5.36 -0.73 -3.10
CA ALA A 74 -6.18 -0.65 -1.89
C ALA A 74 -7.53 -1.34 -2.03
N ILE A 75 -8.00 -1.95 -0.95
CA ILE A 75 -9.40 -2.40 -0.81
C ILE A 75 -10.16 -1.25 -0.14
N ARG A 76 -11.31 -0.86 -0.71
CA ARG A 76 -12.21 0.13 -0.12
C ARG A 76 -13.39 -0.58 0.52
N LEU A 77 -13.69 -0.25 1.77
CA LEU A 77 -14.80 -0.80 2.55
C LEU A 77 -15.80 0.33 2.83
N PHE A 78 -17.09 0.06 2.63
CA PHE A 78 -18.18 1.01 2.90
C PHE A 78 -19.26 0.32 3.75
N ALA A 79 -19.89 1.08 4.64
CA ALA A 79 -21.11 0.65 5.30
C ALA A 79 -22.30 1.07 4.43
N GLY A 80 -22.82 0.15 3.61
CA GLY A 80 -23.89 0.41 2.63
C GLY A 80 -23.37 0.68 1.22
N ASP A 81 -24.25 1.20 0.35
CA ASP A 81 -23.89 1.54 -1.02
C ASP A 81 -22.87 2.69 -1.07
N PRO A 82 -21.84 2.61 -1.92
CA PRO A 82 -20.78 3.60 -1.93
C PRO A 82 -21.28 4.93 -2.52
N ILE A 83 -21.21 6.00 -1.72
CA ILE A 83 -21.41 7.38 -2.18
C ILE A 83 -20.03 7.99 -2.42
N TRP A 84 -19.76 8.36 -3.67
CA TRP A 84 -18.45 8.83 -4.13
C TRP A 84 -18.29 10.35 -4.09
N THR A 85 -19.33 11.08 -3.72
CA THR A 85 -19.36 12.54 -3.77
C THR A 85 -18.52 13.13 -2.64
N ALA A 86 -17.47 13.86 -3.00
CA ALA A 86 -16.78 14.76 -2.08
C ALA A 86 -17.64 16.02 -1.86
N TYR A 87 -17.77 16.45 -0.60
CA TYR A 87 -18.45 17.68 -0.20
C TYR A 87 -17.46 18.70 0.35
#